data_AF-A0A2K8T258-F1
#
_entry.id   AF-A0A2K8T258-F1
#
_cell.length_a   1.000
_cell.length_b   1.000
_cell.length_c   1.000
_cell.angle_alpha   90.00
_cell.angle_beta   90.00
_cell.angle_gamma   90.00
#
_symmetry.space_group_name_H-M   'P 1'
#
loop_
_entity.id
_entity.type
_entity.pdbx_description
1 polymer ?
#
loop_
_entity_poly.entity_id
_entity_poly.type
_entity_poly.pdbx_seq_one_letter_code
_entity_poly.pdbx_strand_id
1 'polypeptide(L)'
;MVRITTDFVGDFRDNTQYVTEDVNRDGAADLIEVWQDGGVFKSTSWLNNTQGLFNKGVLTDFVGDFRDNTQYVTGDVNRDRYGDLIEVWQDGGVFKSTSWLNNRQGLFNKGVATDFVGDFRDNTQYVTGDVNRDGATDLIEVWQDGGVFKSTSWLNNTQGLFNTGVVTDFVGDFRDNTQYLTGDVNRDGYSDLIEVWQDGGVFKSTSWFNNRQGLFNTGVVTDFVGDFRDNTQYLTGDVNRDGYDDLIEVWQDGEVFKSTSWFNNTQGLFNTGVVTDFVGDFRDNTQYLTGDVNRDGYSDLIEVWQNGGVYSSTSFLNNGQGSFI
;
A
#
# COMPACT_ATOMS: atom_id res chain seq x y z
N MET A 1 5.03 5.96 25.24
CA MET A 1 5.77 4.93 24.51
C MET A 1 4.86 3.74 24.48
N VAL A 2 4.01 3.68 23.47
CA VAL A 2 3.01 2.62 23.33
C VAL A 2 3.23 2.03 21.94
N ARG A 3 4.42 1.46 21.76
CA ARG A 3 4.64 0.42 20.77
C ARG A 3 3.93 -0.84 21.25
N ILE A 4 3.15 -1.47 20.37
CA ILE A 4 2.34 -2.63 20.72
C ILE A 4 2.73 -3.78 19.83
N THR A 5 3.36 -4.79 20.42
CA THR A 5 3.85 -5.96 19.70
C THR A 5 2.85 -7.10 19.77
N THR A 6 2.54 -7.65 18.60
CA THR A 6 1.84 -8.91 18.41
C THR A 6 2.87 -9.98 18.08
N ASP A 7 3.09 -10.93 19.00
CA ASP A 7 4.14 -11.93 18.85
C ASP A 7 3.91 -12.92 17.69
N PHE A 8 2.67 -13.03 17.19
CA PHE A 8 2.30 -13.98 16.14
C PHE A 8 1.25 -13.41 15.18
N VAL A 9 1.64 -13.26 13.91
CA VAL A 9 0.76 -12.90 12.78
C VAL A 9 0.98 -13.83 11.57
N GLY A 10 1.37 -15.08 11.82
CA GLY A 10 1.56 -16.09 10.78
C GLY A 10 2.76 -16.98 11.08
N ASP A 11 2.78 -18.18 10.49
CA ASP A 11 4.02 -18.97 10.44
C ASP A 11 4.91 -18.42 9.34
N PHE A 12 6.22 -18.55 9.49
CA PHE A 12 7.14 -18.18 8.44
C PHE A 12 6.94 -19.07 7.21
N ARG A 13 6.68 -18.44 6.07
CA ARG A 13 6.57 -19.06 4.75
C ARG A 13 7.20 -18.10 3.75
N ASP A 14 7.98 -18.66 2.82
CA ASP A 14 8.55 -17.86 1.75
C ASP A 14 7.42 -17.24 0.92
N ASN A 15 7.64 -16.01 0.44
CA ASN A 15 6.69 -15.25 -0.36
C ASN A 15 5.35 -14.93 0.35
N THR A 16 5.30 -14.92 1.70
CA THR A 16 4.17 -14.33 2.42
C THR A 16 4.10 -12.83 2.15
N GLN A 17 2.89 -12.35 1.83
CA GLN A 17 2.59 -10.94 1.65
C GLN A 17 1.72 -10.46 2.80
N TYR A 18 2.00 -9.27 3.31
CA TYR A 18 1.12 -8.57 4.21
C TYR A 18 0.58 -7.31 3.56
N VAL A 19 -0.71 -7.07 3.74
CA VAL A 19 -1.41 -5.84 3.35
C VAL A 19 -2.31 -5.39 4.50
N THR A 20 -2.80 -4.16 4.46
CA THR A 20 -3.61 -3.59 5.54
C THR A 20 -4.85 -2.90 4.99
N GLU A 21 -5.96 -3.05 5.71
CA GLU A 21 -7.25 -2.45 5.40
C GLU A 21 -8.21 -2.65 6.59
N ASP A 22 -9.28 -1.86 6.70
CA ASP A 22 -10.37 -2.12 7.67
C ASP A 22 -11.30 -3.23 7.15
N VAL A 23 -11.09 -4.48 7.59
CA VAL A 23 -11.84 -5.65 7.07
C VAL A 23 -13.12 -5.95 7.84
N ASN A 24 -13.34 -5.30 8.97
CA ASN A 24 -14.48 -5.55 9.86
C ASN A 24 -15.37 -4.31 10.06
N ARG A 25 -15.03 -3.20 9.38
CA ARG A 25 -15.69 -1.90 9.40
C ARG A 25 -15.76 -1.31 10.80
N ASP A 26 -14.70 -1.51 11.56
CA ASP A 26 -14.61 -1.00 12.91
C ASP A 26 -13.93 0.38 12.92
N GLY A 27 -13.26 0.76 11.84
CA GLY A 27 -12.56 2.02 11.64
C GLY A 27 -11.08 1.98 11.99
N ALA A 28 -10.57 0.82 12.42
CA ALA A 28 -9.15 0.58 12.59
C ALA A 28 -8.61 -0.31 11.46
N ALA A 29 -7.37 -0.06 11.04
CA ALA A 29 -6.67 -0.90 10.09
C ALA A 29 -6.39 -2.29 10.70
N ASP A 30 -6.74 -3.33 9.96
CA ASP A 30 -6.40 -4.73 10.22
C ASP A 30 -5.22 -5.17 9.36
N LEU A 31 -4.66 -6.34 9.66
CA LEU A 31 -3.57 -6.93 8.89
C LEU A 31 -4.08 -8.16 8.14
N ILE A 32 -3.79 -8.28 6.84
CA ILE A 32 -4.14 -9.45 6.03
C ILE A 32 -2.84 -10.14 5.63
N GLU A 33 -2.64 -11.36 6.13
CA GLU A 33 -1.56 -12.25 5.71
C GLU A 33 -2.03 -13.06 4.50
N VAL A 34 -1.23 -13.13 3.43
CA VAL A 34 -1.47 -14.00 2.28
C VAL A 34 -0.25 -14.89 2.06
N TRP A 35 -0.44 -16.21 2.00
CA TRP A 35 0.66 -17.17 1.85
C TRP A 35 0.30 -18.34 0.94
N GLN A 36 1.31 -19.00 0.40
CA GLN A 36 1.14 -20.22 -0.38
C GLN A 36 1.05 -21.45 0.51
N ASP A 37 0.09 -22.34 0.23
CA ASP A 37 0.03 -23.68 0.79
C ASP A 37 -0.56 -24.65 -0.24
N GLY A 38 0.15 -25.74 -0.56
CA GLY A 38 -0.36 -26.79 -1.43
C GLY A 38 -0.70 -26.38 -2.86
N GLY A 39 -0.05 -25.34 -3.41
CA GLY A 39 -0.28 -24.86 -4.78
C GLY A 39 -1.40 -23.82 -4.92
N VAL A 40 -1.94 -23.32 -3.82
CA VAL A 40 -2.88 -22.20 -3.79
C VAL A 40 -2.38 -21.12 -2.83
N PHE A 41 -2.89 -19.90 -2.97
CA PHE A 41 -2.78 -18.87 -1.95
C PHE A 41 -3.95 -18.98 -0.95
N LYS A 42 -3.63 -18.77 0.32
CA LYS A 42 -4.57 -18.65 1.45
C LYS A 42 -4.39 -17.30 2.11
N SER A 43 -5.38 -16.85 2.86
CA SER A 43 -5.23 -15.63 3.66
C SER A 43 -5.78 -15.73 5.07
N THR A 44 -5.26 -14.92 5.99
CA THR A 44 -5.78 -14.73 7.35
C THR A 44 -5.96 -13.25 7.56
N SER A 45 -7.17 -12.84 7.90
CA SER A 45 -7.42 -11.50 8.43
C SER A 45 -7.10 -11.48 9.91
N TRP A 46 -6.07 -10.77 10.32
CA TRP A 46 -5.67 -10.54 11.72
C TRP A 46 -6.35 -9.27 12.22
N LEU A 47 -7.35 -9.45 13.08
CA LEU A 47 -8.21 -8.35 13.52
C LEU A 47 -7.54 -7.54 14.63
N ASN A 48 -7.38 -6.26 14.38
CA ASN A 48 -6.88 -5.29 15.34
C ASN A 48 -7.89 -5.10 16.48
N ASN A 49 -7.41 -5.01 17.71
CA ASN A 49 -8.22 -4.70 18.88
C ASN A 49 -8.45 -3.19 19.08
N THR A 50 -8.26 -2.39 18.03
CA THR A 50 -8.35 -0.91 18.03
C THR A 50 -7.32 -0.24 18.92
N GLN A 51 -6.25 -0.95 19.25
CA GLN A 51 -5.13 -0.45 20.02
C GLN A 51 -3.81 -0.86 19.35
N GLY A 52 -3.82 -1.44 18.16
CA GLY A 52 -2.62 -1.88 17.46
C GLY A 52 -2.13 -3.28 17.83
N LEU A 53 -2.92 -4.07 18.60
CA LEU A 53 -2.66 -5.50 18.80
C LEU A 53 -3.55 -6.31 17.87
N PHE A 54 -2.95 -7.18 17.08
CA PHE A 54 -3.64 -8.01 16.10
C PHE A 54 -3.95 -9.38 16.69
N ASN A 55 -5.22 -9.74 16.73
CA ASN A 55 -5.66 -11.06 17.15
C ASN A 55 -5.83 -11.95 15.91
N LYS A 56 -5.60 -13.26 16.07
CA LYS A 56 -5.91 -14.21 15.01
C LYS A 56 -7.39 -14.09 14.64
N GLY A 57 -7.65 -13.67 13.41
CA GLY A 57 -9.00 -13.61 12.88
C GLY A 57 -9.27 -14.76 11.92
N VAL A 58 -9.78 -14.42 10.75
CA VAL A 58 -10.52 -15.37 9.91
C VAL A 58 -9.65 -15.89 8.76
N LEU A 59 -9.55 -17.22 8.68
CA LEU A 59 -8.85 -17.94 7.62
C LEU A 59 -9.74 -18.04 6.37
N THR A 60 -9.18 -17.68 5.22
CA THR A 60 -9.71 -17.95 3.89
C THR A 60 -8.81 -19.00 3.22
N ASP A 61 -9.35 -20.19 2.99
CA ASP A 61 -8.60 -21.35 2.49
C ASP A 61 -8.21 -21.26 1.00
N PHE A 62 -8.67 -20.25 0.27
CA PHE A 62 -8.37 -20.05 -1.15
C PHE A 62 -8.58 -18.59 -1.56
N VAL A 63 -7.51 -17.93 -2.02
CA VAL A 63 -7.52 -16.59 -2.63
C VAL A 63 -6.72 -16.56 -3.94
N GLY A 64 -6.71 -17.68 -4.67
CA GLY A 64 -6.03 -17.81 -5.96
C GLY A 64 -5.19 -19.08 -6.06
N ASP A 65 -4.91 -19.51 -7.28
CA ASP A 65 -3.88 -20.54 -7.49
C ASP A 65 -2.51 -19.91 -7.31
N PHE A 66 -1.54 -20.69 -6.83
CA PHE A 66 -0.18 -20.21 -6.72
C PHE A 66 0.41 -19.90 -8.10
N ARG A 67 0.93 -18.68 -8.23
CA ARG A 67 1.70 -18.20 -9.37
C ARG A 67 2.83 -17.32 -8.84
N ASP A 68 4.01 -17.47 -9.41
CA ASP A 68 5.14 -16.61 -9.06
C ASP A 68 4.80 -15.15 -9.38
N ASN A 69 5.25 -14.24 -8.52
CA ASN A 69 5.05 -12.80 -8.67
C ASN A 69 3.57 -12.35 -8.68
N THR A 70 2.64 -13.14 -8.14
CA THR A 70 1.28 -12.65 -7.83
C THR A 70 1.38 -11.51 -6.81
N GLN A 71 0.71 -10.39 -7.08
CA GLN A 71 0.60 -9.28 -6.17
C GLN A 71 -0.78 -9.27 -5.51
N TYR A 72 -0.82 -9.00 -4.21
CA TYR A 72 -2.05 -8.71 -3.49
C TYR A 72 -2.06 -7.24 -3.04
N VAL A 73 -3.18 -6.56 -3.29
CA VAL A 73 -3.48 -5.19 -2.85
C VAL A 73 -4.89 -5.15 -2.25
N THR A 74 -5.23 -4.07 -1.55
CA THR A 74 -6.49 -3.93 -0.82
C THR A 74 -7.29 -2.72 -1.27
N GLY A 75 -8.57 -2.72 -0.89
CA GLY A 75 -9.49 -1.61 -1.01
C GLY A 75 -10.95 -2.04 -0.98
N ASP A 76 -11.89 -1.12 -0.78
CA ASP A 76 -13.33 -1.41 -0.88
C ASP A 76 -13.77 -1.37 -2.36
N VAL A 77 -13.82 -2.53 -3.02
CA VAL A 77 -14.14 -2.58 -4.47
C VAL A 77 -15.64 -2.56 -4.76
N ASN A 78 -16.49 -2.66 -3.73
CA ASN A 78 -17.93 -2.85 -3.90
C ASN A 78 -18.79 -1.84 -3.12
N ARG A 79 -18.15 -0.88 -2.45
CA ARG A 79 -18.73 0.22 -1.68
C ARG A 79 -19.51 -0.21 -0.45
N ASP A 80 -19.22 -1.38 0.10
CA ASP A 80 -19.88 -1.85 1.32
C ASP A 80 -19.10 -1.49 2.60
N ARG A 81 -17.96 -0.81 2.44
CA ARG A 81 -17.05 -0.28 3.46
C ARG A 81 -16.34 -1.37 4.27
N TYR A 82 -16.21 -2.55 3.69
CA TYR A 82 -15.33 -3.58 4.20
C TYR A 82 -14.17 -3.71 3.23
N GLY A 83 -12.95 -3.74 3.75
CA GLY A 83 -11.77 -4.00 2.95
C GLY A 83 -11.86 -5.31 2.19
N ASP A 84 -11.71 -5.24 0.87
CA ASP A 84 -11.60 -6.40 0.00
C ASP A 84 -10.13 -6.66 -0.37
N LEU A 85 -9.86 -7.83 -0.92
CA LEU A 85 -8.55 -8.24 -1.40
C LEU A 85 -8.56 -8.33 -2.92
N ILE A 86 -7.56 -7.79 -3.59
CA ILE A 86 -7.41 -7.82 -5.05
C ILE A 86 -6.14 -8.62 -5.36
N GLU A 87 -6.32 -9.76 -6.03
CA GLU A 87 -5.23 -10.57 -6.59
C GLU A 87 -4.92 -10.04 -7.99
N VAL A 88 -3.65 -9.79 -8.31
CA VAL A 88 -3.16 -9.47 -9.65
C VAL A 88 -2.07 -10.46 -10.05
N TRP A 89 -2.21 -11.11 -11.21
CA TRP A 89 -1.27 -12.14 -11.66
C TRP A 89 -1.07 -12.13 -13.17
N GLN A 90 0.04 -12.69 -13.62
CA GLN A 90 0.31 -12.89 -15.03
C GLN A 90 -0.26 -14.21 -15.55
N ASP A 91 -0.91 -14.19 -16.70
CA ASP A 91 -1.29 -15.38 -17.45
C ASP A 91 -1.28 -15.09 -18.95
N GLY A 92 -0.60 -15.93 -19.74
CA GLY A 92 -0.61 -15.83 -21.21
C GLY A 92 -0.07 -14.51 -21.79
N GLY A 93 0.85 -13.83 -21.08
CA GLY A 93 1.46 -12.57 -21.54
C GLY A 93 0.66 -11.31 -21.21
N VAL A 94 -0.38 -11.42 -20.39
CA VAL A 94 -1.13 -10.28 -19.84
C VAL A 94 -1.21 -10.40 -18.32
N PHE A 95 -1.49 -9.30 -17.65
CA PHE A 95 -1.93 -9.30 -16.27
C PHE A 95 -3.45 -9.42 -16.18
N LYS A 96 -3.91 -10.16 -15.18
CA LYS A 96 -5.32 -10.41 -14.82
C LYS A 96 -5.53 -10.04 -13.36
N SER A 97 -6.78 -9.82 -12.97
CA SER A 97 -7.10 -9.61 -11.57
C SER A 97 -8.35 -10.35 -11.10
N THR A 98 -8.47 -10.58 -9.79
CA THR A 98 -9.65 -11.12 -9.12
C THR A 98 -9.88 -10.28 -7.88
N SER A 99 -11.09 -9.72 -7.76
CA SER A 99 -11.56 -9.17 -6.50
C SER A 99 -12.13 -10.28 -5.63
N TRP A 100 -11.56 -10.45 -4.45
CA TRP A 100 -12.00 -11.33 -3.40
C TRP A 100 -12.79 -10.52 -2.37
N LEU A 101 -14.11 -10.65 -2.41
CA LEU A 101 -15.02 -9.82 -1.64
C LEU A 101 -15.12 -10.30 -0.19
N ASN A 102 -14.94 -9.40 0.75
CA ASN A 102 -15.08 -9.67 2.15
C ASN A 102 -16.53 -9.98 2.51
N ASN A 103 -16.74 -11.05 3.27
CA ASN A 103 -18.06 -11.47 3.74
C ASN A 103 -18.54 -10.69 4.99
N ARG A 104 -17.89 -9.57 5.30
CA ARG A 104 -18.11 -8.69 6.47
C ARG A 104 -17.67 -9.29 7.80
N GLN A 105 -16.88 -10.35 7.74
CA GLN A 105 -16.28 -11.02 8.89
C GLN A 105 -14.78 -11.23 8.69
N GLY A 106 -14.18 -10.67 7.62
CA GLY A 106 -12.78 -10.87 7.26
C GLY A 106 -12.48 -12.16 6.50
N LEU A 107 -13.49 -12.91 6.06
CA LEU A 107 -13.31 -14.01 5.08
C LEU A 107 -13.56 -13.49 3.68
N PHE A 108 -12.68 -13.84 2.74
CA PHE A 108 -12.78 -13.38 1.36
C PHE A 108 -13.40 -14.45 0.45
N ASN A 109 -14.56 -14.13 -0.13
CA ASN A 109 -15.20 -14.96 -1.14
C ASN A 109 -14.70 -14.55 -2.53
N LYS A 110 -14.56 -15.51 -3.44
CA LYS A 110 -14.27 -15.19 -4.84
C LYS A 110 -15.37 -14.29 -5.41
N GLY A 111 -15.01 -13.07 -5.77
CA GLY A 111 -15.88 -12.10 -6.43
C GLY A 111 -15.73 -12.18 -7.94
N VAL A 112 -15.32 -11.06 -8.53
CA VAL A 112 -15.26 -10.89 -9.98
C VAL A 112 -13.82 -11.01 -10.48
N ALA A 113 -13.64 -11.72 -11.59
CA ALA A 113 -12.37 -11.81 -12.29
C ALA A 113 -12.35 -10.85 -13.49
N THR A 114 -11.23 -10.18 -13.69
CA THR A 114 -10.93 -9.31 -14.82
C THR A 114 -9.83 -9.97 -15.66
N ASP A 115 -10.14 -10.32 -16.91
CA ASP A 115 -9.24 -11.09 -17.78
C ASP A 115 -8.10 -10.25 -18.39
N PHE A 116 -8.07 -8.93 -18.17
CA PHE A 116 -7.04 -8.04 -18.68
C PHE A 116 -6.96 -6.77 -17.82
N VAL A 117 -5.80 -6.52 -17.23
CA VAL A 117 -5.44 -5.27 -16.54
C VAL A 117 -4.04 -4.79 -16.93
N GLY A 118 -3.65 -5.06 -18.18
CA GLY A 118 -2.34 -4.69 -18.73
C GLY A 118 -1.67 -5.82 -19.50
N ASP A 119 -0.77 -5.47 -20.42
CA ASP A 119 0.14 -6.46 -21.01
C ASP A 119 1.25 -6.77 -20.00
N PHE A 120 1.79 -7.98 -20.06
CA PHE A 120 2.94 -8.31 -19.24
C PHE A 120 4.16 -7.47 -19.63
N ARG A 121 4.69 -6.74 -18.64
CA ARG A 121 5.95 -6.01 -18.71
C ARG A 121 6.68 -6.23 -17.38
N ASP A 122 7.99 -6.47 -17.47
CA ASP A 122 8.82 -6.58 -16.27
C ASP A 122 8.73 -5.29 -15.45
N ASN A 123 8.78 -5.43 -14.12
CA ASN A 123 8.72 -4.31 -13.17
C ASN A 123 7.43 -3.47 -13.24
N THR A 124 6.32 -4.03 -13.75
CA THR A 124 4.99 -3.40 -13.64
C THR A 124 4.58 -3.36 -12.17
N GLN A 125 4.11 -2.20 -11.71
CA GLN A 125 3.61 -2.00 -10.35
C GLN A 125 2.10 -1.81 -10.38
N TYR A 126 1.39 -2.43 -9.44
CA TYR A 126 -0.02 -2.14 -9.20
C TYR A 126 -0.20 -1.46 -7.85
N VAL A 127 -0.96 -0.37 -7.84
CA VAL A 127 -1.41 0.34 -6.65
C VAL A 127 -2.92 0.58 -6.73
N THR A 128 -3.53 0.99 -5.63
CA THR A 128 -4.99 1.09 -5.49
C THR A 128 -5.41 2.48 -5.02
N GLY A 129 -6.56 2.96 -5.47
CA GLY A 129 -7.11 4.25 -5.07
C GLY A 129 -8.43 4.55 -5.77
N ASP A 130 -9.26 5.44 -5.21
CA ASP A 130 -10.51 5.89 -5.85
C ASP A 130 -10.18 7.06 -6.79
N VAL A 131 -9.95 6.77 -8.07
CA VAL A 131 -9.46 7.77 -9.04
C VAL A 131 -10.59 8.51 -9.76
N ASN A 132 -11.83 8.09 -9.56
CA ASN A 132 -13.02 8.67 -10.18
C ASN A 132 -14.06 9.18 -9.14
N ARG A 133 -13.72 9.07 -7.85
CA ARG A 133 -14.52 9.47 -6.69
C ARG A 133 -15.90 8.85 -6.67
N ASP A 134 -15.96 7.61 -7.09
CA ASP A 134 -17.21 6.88 -7.12
C ASP A 134 -17.47 6.17 -5.77
N GLY A 135 -16.44 6.04 -4.94
CA GLY A 135 -16.46 5.41 -3.62
C GLY A 135 -16.05 3.95 -3.64
N ALA A 136 -15.68 3.39 -4.80
CA ALA A 136 -15.04 2.09 -4.93
C ALA A 136 -13.56 2.27 -5.28
N THR A 137 -12.71 1.39 -4.77
CA THR A 137 -11.30 1.35 -5.13
C THR A 137 -11.12 0.93 -6.59
N ASP A 138 -10.33 1.70 -7.35
CA ASP A 138 -9.82 1.38 -8.67
C ASP A 138 -8.40 0.77 -8.59
N LEU A 139 -7.97 0.15 -9.69
CA LEU A 139 -6.63 -0.42 -9.82
C LEU A 139 -5.79 0.47 -10.75
N ILE A 140 -4.57 0.82 -10.36
CA ILE A 140 -3.66 1.66 -11.15
C ILE A 140 -2.43 0.81 -11.51
N GLU A 141 -2.26 0.54 -12.80
CA GLU A 141 -1.08 -0.09 -13.37
C GLU A 141 -0.04 1.00 -13.67
N VAL A 142 1.21 0.83 -13.25
CA VAL A 142 2.33 1.68 -13.68
C VAL A 142 3.35 0.82 -14.41
N TRP A 143 3.68 1.20 -15.64
CA TRP A 143 4.44 0.38 -16.57
C TRP A 143 5.43 1.20 -17.40
N GLN A 144 6.51 0.56 -17.82
CA GLN A 144 7.54 1.21 -18.62
C GLN A 144 7.27 1.07 -20.12
N ASP A 145 7.48 2.16 -20.86
CA ASP A 145 7.52 2.16 -22.32
C ASP A 145 8.40 3.28 -22.86
N GLY A 146 9.28 2.97 -23.80
CA GLY A 146 10.11 3.98 -24.47
C GLY A 146 11.02 4.81 -23.57
N GLY A 147 11.39 4.31 -22.38
CA GLY A 147 12.27 5.02 -21.42
C GLY A 147 11.53 5.95 -20.45
N VAL A 148 10.20 5.90 -20.42
CA VAL A 148 9.37 6.59 -19.43
C VAL A 148 8.46 5.60 -18.71
N PHE A 149 7.94 6.00 -17.55
CA PHE A 149 6.81 5.33 -16.94
C PHE A 149 5.50 5.94 -17.44
N LYS A 150 4.53 5.07 -17.66
CA LYS A 150 3.14 5.35 -18.01
C LYS A 150 2.25 4.75 -16.94
N SER A 151 1.01 5.19 -16.86
CA SER A 151 0.03 4.54 -15.99
C SER A 151 -1.29 4.26 -16.71
N THR A 152 -1.97 3.22 -16.27
CA THR A 152 -3.34 2.91 -16.66
C THR A 152 -4.21 2.85 -15.40
N SER A 153 -5.17 3.74 -15.26
CA SER A 153 -6.23 3.61 -14.27
C SER A 153 -7.31 2.67 -14.81
N TRP A 154 -7.37 1.46 -14.27
CA TRP A 154 -8.40 0.48 -14.52
C TRP A 154 -9.59 0.74 -13.61
N LEU A 155 -10.60 1.43 -14.14
CA LEU A 155 -11.79 1.82 -13.40
C LEU A 155 -12.63 0.60 -13.04
N ASN A 156 -12.97 0.51 -11.77
CA ASN A 156 -13.84 -0.48 -11.20
C ASN A 156 -15.30 -0.16 -11.51
N ASN A 157 -16.09 -1.16 -11.87
CA ASN A 157 -17.54 -1.02 -12.05
C ASN A 157 -18.34 -1.08 -10.74
N THR A 158 -17.69 -0.82 -9.60
CA THR A 158 -18.25 -0.87 -8.24
C THR A 158 -18.69 -2.28 -7.80
N GLN A 159 -18.21 -3.31 -8.49
CA GLN A 159 -18.49 -4.71 -8.19
C GLN A 159 -17.21 -5.56 -8.24
N GLY A 160 -16.04 -4.93 -8.37
CA GLY A 160 -14.74 -5.59 -8.49
C GLY A 160 -14.34 -5.98 -9.92
N LEU A 161 -15.01 -5.45 -10.96
CA LEU A 161 -14.57 -5.63 -12.34
C LEU A 161 -13.82 -4.39 -12.84
N PHE A 162 -12.57 -4.55 -13.26
CA PHE A 162 -11.67 -3.47 -13.68
C PHE A 162 -11.56 -3.39 -15.21
N ASN A 163 -12.64 -3.06 -15.93
CA ASN A 163 -12.72 -3.25 -17.38
C ASN A 163 -12.53 -1.99 -18.23
N THR A 164 -12.34 -0.82 -17.62
CA THR A 164 -12.18 0.46 -18.35
C THR A 164 -10.83 1.06 -18.01
N GLY A 165 -9.88 1.02 -18.95
CA GLY A 165 -8.53 1.59 -18.77
C GLY A 165 -8.45 3.03 -19.25
N VAL A 166 -7.93 3.92 -18.40
CA VAL A 166 -7.61 5.32 -18.73
C VAL A 166 -6.09 5.50 -18.67
N VAL A 167 -5.46 5.81 -19.81
CA VAL A 167 -3.99 5.81 -19.94
C VAL A 167 -3.42 7.21 -19.79
N THR A 168 -2.46 7.35 -18.88
CA THR A 168 -1.57 8.52 -18.75
C THR A 168 -0.22 8.20 -19.40
N ASP A 169 0.14 8.97 -20.42
CA ASP A 169 1.33 8.72 -21.25
C ASP A 169 2.68 9.07 -20.59
N PHE A 170 2.67 9.70 -19.42
CA PHE A 170 3.88 10.05 -18.68
C PHE A 170 3.60 10.25 -17.19
N VAL A 171 4.29 9.50 -16.33
CA VAL A 171 4.30 9.65 -14.87
C VAL A 171 5.73 9.55 -14.31
N GLY A 172 6.71 10.00 -15.09
CA GLY A 172 8.14 9.97 -14.72
C GLY A 172 9.02 9.38 -15.82
N ASP A 173 10.31 9.72 -15.79
CA ASP A 173 11.30 9.01 -16.60
C ASP A 173 11.59 7.64 -15.99
N PHE A 174 11.95 6.67 -16.82
CA PHE A 174 12.34 5.37 -16.31
C PHE A 174 13.62 5.48 -15.45
N ARG A 175 13.51 5.00 -14.22
CA ARG A 175 14.62 4.84 -13.27
C ARG A 175 14.42 3.55 -12.51
N ASP A 176 15.49 2.78 -12.35
CA ASP A 176 15.46 1.55 -11.55
C ASP A 176 15.04 1.87 -10.10
N ASN A 177 14.31 0.95 -9.48
CA ASN A 177 13.85 1.06 -8.08
C ASN A 177 12.96 2.29 -7.79
N THR A 178 12.27 2.85 -8.80
CA THR A 178 11.23 3.87 -8.59
C THR A 178 10.04 3.25 -7.87
N GLN A 179 9.54 3.90 -6.82
CA GLN A 179 8.34 3.47 -6.09
C GLN A 179 7.16 4.32 -6.52
N TYR A 180 6.01 3.68 -6.73
CA TYR A 180 4.73 4.37 -6.94
C TYR A 180 3.79 4.07 -5.77
N LEU A 181 3.12 5.11 -5.28
CA LEU A 181 2.20 5.08 -4.16
C LEU A 181 0.95 5.89 -4.52
N THR A 182 -0.11 5.77 -3.72
CA THR A 182 -1.36 6.53 -3.90
C THR A 182 -1.73 7.28 -2.63
N GLY A 183 -2.43 8.40 -2.81
CA GLY A 183 -2.98 9.21 -1.72
C GLY A 183 -3.70 10.45 -2.26
N ASP A 184 -4.57 11.06 -1.46
CA ASP A 184 -5.20 12.36 -1.78
C ASP A 184 -4.29 13.49 -1.29
N VAL A 185 -3.33 13.88 -2.13
CA VAL A 185 -2.29 14.88 -1.78
C VAL A 185 -2.72 16.31 -2.04
N ASN A 186 -3.90 16.52 -2.62
CA ASN A 186 -4.47 17.85 -2.89
C ASN A 186 -5.85 18.07 -2.26
N ARG A 187 -6.36 17.06 -1.52
CA ARG A 187 -7.62 17.05 -0.78
C ARG A 187 -8.85 17.32 -1.65
N ASP A 188 -8.87 16.81 -2.87
CA ASP A 188 -10.01 16.94 -3.75
C ASP A 188 -10.95 15.72 -3.77
N GLY A 189 -10.59 14.70 -2.99
CA GLY A 189 -11.32 13.46 -2.80
C GLY A 189 -11.07 12.41 -3.88
N TYR A 190 -10.06 12.60 -4.73
CA TYR A 190 -9.60 11.63 -5.72
C TYR A 190 -8.20 11.18 -5.34
N SER A 191 -7.91 9.89 -5.49
CA SER A 191 -6.54 9.41 -5.31
C SER A 191 -5.63 9.96 -6.41
N ASP A 192 -4.54 10.57 -5.99
CA ASP A 192 -3.40 10.98 -6.81
C ASP A 192 -2.34 9.87 -6.82
N LEU A 193 -1.34 10.02 -7.71
CA LEU A 193 -0.21 9.10 -7.82
C LEU A 193 1.06 9.81 -7.33
N ILE A 194 1.83 9.16 -6.48
CA ILE A 194 3.09 9.68 -5.96
C ILE A 194 4.22 8.81 -6.51
N GLU A 195 5.15 9.42 -7.24
CA GLU A 195 6.39 8.81 -7.72
C GLU A 195 7.51 9.15 -6.73
N VAL A 196 8.32 8.18 -6.32
CA VAL A 196 9.55 8.40 -5.53
C VAL A 196 10.74 7.76 -6.23
N TRP A 197 11.79 8.54 -6.50
CA TRP A 197 12.97 8.08 -7.23
C TRP A 197 14.26 8.67 -6.67
N GLN A 198 15.38 8.02 -7.00
CA GLN A 198 16.71 8.50 -6.65
C GLN A 198 17.25 9.45 -7.73
N ASP A 199 17.84 10.55 -7.30
CA ASP A 199 18.66 11.42 -8.15
C ASP A 199 19.78 12.06 -7.32
N GLY A 200 21.02 11.97 -7.79
CA GLY A 200 22.15 12.66 -7.15
C GLY A 200 22.47 12.27 -5.71
N GLY A 201 22.11 11.06 -5.27
CA GLY A 201 22.36 10.57 -3.90
C GLY A 201 21.28 10.94 -2.88
N VAL A 202 20.15 11.48 -3.34
CA VAL A 202 18.94 11.72 -2.52
C VAL A 202 17.74 11.07 -3.19
N PHE A 203 16.67 10.88 -2.43
CA PHE A 203 15.35 10.59 -2.97
C PHE A 203 14.60 11.90 -3.24
N LYS A 204 13.84 11.89 -4.34
CA LYS A 204 12.93 12.95 -4.77
C LYS A 204 11.54 12.34 -4.95
N SER A 205 10.52 13.18 -4.96
CA SER A 205 9.16 12.74 -5.26
C SER A 205 8.40 13.66 -6.19
N THR A 206 7.42 13.12 -6.90
CA THR A 206 6.47 13.85 -7.75
C THR A 206 5.09 13.47 -7.28
N SER A 207 4.29 14.46 -6.92
CA SER A 207 2.85 14.30 -6.75
C SER A 207 2.18 14.55 -8.10
N TRP A 208 1.73 13.49 -8.75
CA TRP A 208 0.99 13.53 -10.00
C TRP A 208 -0.51 13.62 -9.72
N PHE A 209 -1.08 14.81 -9.92
CA PHE A 209 -2.48 15.08 -9.63
C PHE A 209 -3.41 14.42 -10.64
N ASN A 210 -4.42 13.76 -10.11
CA ASN A 210 -5.53 13.23 -10.85
C ASN A 210 -6.41 14.34 -11.41
N ASN A 211 -6.77 14.26 -12.68
CA ASN A 211 -7.65 15.21 -13.34
C ASN A 211 -9.15 14.94 -13.11
N ARG A 212 -9.49 14.11 -12.11
CA ARG A 212 -10.84 13.63 -11.75
C ARG A 212 -11.45 12.66 -12.76
N GLN A 213 -10.64 12.11 -13.65
CA GLN A 213 -11.05 11.13 -14.66
C GLN A 213 -10.08 9.93 -14.70
N GLY A 214 -9.16 9.82 -13.74
CA GLY A 214 -8.12 8.80 -13.72
C GLY A 214 -6.92 9.10 -14.62
N LEU A 215 -6.69 10.37 -15.02
CA LEU A 215 -5.45 10.78 -15.67
C LEU A 215 -4.57 11.58 -14.71
N PHE A 216 -3.27 11.29 -14.70
CA PHE A 216 -2.28 11.92 -13.82
C PHE A 216 -1.40 12.91 -14.59
N ASN A 217 -1.98 14.02 -15.05
CA ASN A 217 -1.37 14.86 -16.10
C ASN A 217 -0.55 16.06 -15.59
N THR A 218 -0.60 16.37 -14.30
CA THR A 218 0.07 17.53 -13.70
C THR A 218 0.89 17.07 -12.50
N GLY A 219 2.21 17.24 -12.55
CA GLY A 219 3.12 16.85 -11.48
C GLY A 219 3.73 18.04 -10.74
N VAL A 220 3.89 17.93 -9.42
CA VAL A 220 4.74 18.85 -8.63
C VAL A 220 5.88 18.07 -7.99
N VAL A 221 7.11 18.57 -8.14
CA VAL A 221 8.32 17.87 -7.70
C VAL A 221 8.81 18.40 -6.36
N THR A 222 9.04 17.47 -5.44
CA THR A 222 9.78 17.69 -4.19
C THR A 222 11.23 17.22 -4.39
N ASP A 223 12.18 18.14 -4.29
CA ASP A 223 13.60 17.88 -4.59
C ASP A 223 14.35 17.07 -3.52
N PHE A 224 13.73 16.80 -2.37
CA PHE A 224 14.33 16.03 -1.29
C PHE A 224 13.26 15.41 -0.38
N VAL A 225 13.27 14.08 -0.27
CA VAL A 225 12.46 13.31 0.69
C VAL A 225 13.30 12.23 1.37
N GLY A 226 14.58 12.53 1.62
CA GLY A 226 15.53 11.62 2.26
C GLY A 226 16.84 11.47 1.48
N ASP A 227 17.91 11.08 2.17
CA ASP A 227 19.14 10.66 1.50
C ASP A 227 18.93 9.28 0.88
N PHE A 228 19.64 8.99 -0.21
CA PHE A 228 19.59 7.67 -0.80
C PHE A 228 20.18 6.63 0.15
N ARG A 229 19.40 5.60 0.43
CA ARG A 229 19.79 4.39 1.16
C ARG A 229 19.13 3.20 0.50
N ASP A 230 19.90 2.12 0.32
CA ASP A 230 19.36 0.87 -0.21
C ASP A 230 18.22 0.37 0.69
N ASN A 231 17.22 -0.26 0.08
CA ASN A 231 16.06 -0.83 0.79
C ASN A 231 15.24 0.19 1.61
N THR A 232 15.27 1.48 1.25
CA THR A 232 14.35 2.48 1.82
C THR A 232 12.92 2.19 1.35
N GLN A 233 11.98 2.15 2.27
CA GLN A 233 10.56 1.98 1.97
C GLN A 233 9.83 3.32 2.11
N TYR A 234 8.99 3.64 1.14
CA TYR A 234 8.05 4.75 1.23
C TYR A 234 6.61 4.25 1.37
N LEU A 235 5.83 4.96 2.17
CA LEU A 235 4.41 4.71 2.46
C LEU A 235 3.65 6.04 2.45
N THR A 236 2.32 6.00 2.38
CA THR A 236 1.45 7.18 2.34
C THR A 236 0.36 7.15 3.40
N GLY A 237 0.03 8.31 3.96
CA GLY A 237 -1.11 8.45 4.86
C GLY A 237 -1.14 9.80 5.57
N ASP A 238 -2.31 10.20 6.07
CA ASP A 238 -2.49 11.44 6.81
C ASP A 238 -1.96 11.32 8.26
N VAL A 239 -0.68 11.66 8.47
CA VAL A 239 -0.02 11.51 9.77
C VAL A 239 -0.17 12.73 10.67
N ASN A 240 -0.75 13.82 10.17
CA ASN A 240 -0.91 15.07 10.89
C ASN A 240 -2.39 15.53 10.99
N ARG A 241 -3.30 14.80 10.35
CA ARG A 241 -4.75 14.97 10.33
C ARG A 241 -5.21 16.29 9.72
N ASP A 242 -4.50 16.82 8.74
CA ASP A 242 -4.90 18.00 7.99
C ASP A 242 -5.80 17.68 6.78
N GLY A 243 -5.96 16.39 6.48
CA GLY A 243 -6.75 15.84 5.39
C GLY A 243 -6.00 15.74 4.06
N TYR A 244 -4.68 15.90 4.05
CA TYR A 244 -3.82 15.61 2.91
C TYR A 244 -2.96 14.40 3.25
N ASP A 245 -2.81 13.46 2.33
CA ASP A 245 -1.86 12.37 2.55
C ASP A 245 -0.42 12.88 2.54
N ASP A 246 0.34 12.43 3.54
CA ASP A 246 1.76 12.68 3.73
C ASP A 246 2.59 11.51 3.20
N LEU A 247 3.91 11.70 3.09
CA LEU A 247 4.85 10.66 2.71
C LEU A 247 5.65 10.19 3.92
N ILE A 248 5.73 8.89 4.16
CA ILE A 248 6.47 8.30 5.27
C ILE A 248 7.67 7.54 4.68
N GLU A 249 8.88 7.99 4.99
CA GLU A 249 10.14 7.32 4.66
C GLU A 249 10.52 6.39 5.82
N VAL A 250 10.89 5.13 5.56
CA VAL A 250 11.47 4.21 6.54
C VAL A 250 12.81 3.70 6.01
N TRP A 251 13.88 3.86 6.80
CA TRP A 251 15.24 3.48 6.40
C TRP A 251 16.04 2.86 7.55
N GLN A 252 17.07 2.11 7.17
CA GLN A 252 18.02 1.55 8.12
C GLN A 252 19.06 2.58 8.56
N ASP A 253 19.28 2.70 9.87
CA ASP A 253 20.38 3.44 10.50
C ASP A 253 21.13 2.53 11.48
N GLY A 254 22.18 1.87 10.99
CA GLY A 254 22.94 0.88 11.76
C GLY A 254 22.11 -0.37 12.05
N GLU A 255 21.88 -0.65 13.34
CA GLU A 255 21.15 -1.83 13.83
C GLU A 255 19.65 -1.58 14.05
N VAL A 256 19.12 -0.42 13.64
CA VAL A 256 17.70 -0.06 13.80
C VAL A 256 17.13 0.51 12.51
N PHE A 257 15.81 0.49 12.40
CA PHE A 257 15.07 1.29 11.44
C PHE A 257 14.65 2.62 12.06
N LYS A 258 14.64 3.67 11.24
CA LYS A 258 14.13 5.02 11.54
C LYS A 258 13.06 5.39 10.53
N SER A 259 12.25 6.40 10.86
CA SER A 259 11.29 6.96 9.90
C SER A 259 11.28 8.49 9.90
N THR A 260 10.85 9.07 8.78
CA THR A 260 10.59 10.51 8.59
C THR A 260 9.20 10.60 8.03
N SER A 261 8.35 11.35 8.71
CA SER A 261 7.10 11.82 8.13
C SER A 261 7.34 13.13 7.41
N TRP A 262 7.26 13.12 6.09
CA TRP A 262 7.37 14.28 5.22
C TRP A 262 5.98 14.88 4.98
N PHE A 263 5.69 15.98 5.65
CA PHE A 263 4.39 16.63 5.57
C PHE A 263 4.15 17.29 4.23
N ASN A 264 2.96 17.03 3.68
CA ASN A 264 2.41 17.71 2.55
C ASN A 264 2.13 19.18 2.91
N ASN A 265 2.60 20.10 2.08
CA ASN A 265 2.42 21.53 2.31
C ASN A 265 1.08 22.08 1.75
N THR A 266 0.07 21.23 1.54
CA THR A 266 -1.23 21.51 0.90
C THR A 266 -1.16 21.84 -0.59
N GLN A 267 0.02 21.75 -1.20
CA GLN A 267 0.25 21.94 -2.62
C GLN A 267 0.83 20.68 -3.27
N GLY A 268 0.81 19.54 -2.57
CA GLY A 268 1.40 18.28 -3.02
C GLY A 268 2.93 18.22 -2.89
N LEU A 269 3.58 19.15 -2.19
CA LEU A 269 5.02 19.11 -1.93
C LEU A 269 5.31 18.63 -0.50
N PHE A 270 6.31 17.76 -0.33
CA PHE A 270 6.63 17.12 0.94
C PHE A 270 7.86 17.77 1.61
N ASN A 271 7.70 19.01 2.10
CA ASN A 271 8.85 19.89 2.40
C ASN A 271 9.27 19.94 3.88
N THR A 272 8.52 19.34 4.81
CA THR A 272 8.83 19.36 6.26
C THR A 272 8.87 17.95 6.81
N GLY A 273 10.03 17.52 7.31
CA GLY A 273 10.22 16.17 7.86
C GLY A 273 10.20 16.14 9.39
N VAL A 274 9.47 15.18 9.98
CA VAL A 274 9.55 14.84 11.41
C VAL A 274 10.17 13.45 11.55
N VAL A 275 11.32 13.37 12.23
CA VAL A 275 12.06 12.11 12.39
C VAL A 275 11.62 11.34 13.63
N THR A 276 11.44 10.04 13.47
CA THR A 276 11.31 9.04 14.53
C THR A 276 12.58 8.20 14.57
N ASP A 277 13.32 8.27 15.68
CA ASP A 277 14.65 7.66 15.81
C ASP A 277 14.64 6.13 15.98
N PHE A 278 13.47 5.50 16.13
CA PHE A 278 13.35 4.05 16.26
C PHE A 278 11.96 3.59 15.82
N VAL A 279 11.90 2.72 14.81
CA VAL A 279 10.69 2.01 14.36
C VAL A 279 10.94 0.51 14.18
N GLY A 280 11.87 -0.05 14.95
CA GLY A 280 12.22 -1.47 14.90
C GLY A 280 13.73 -1.70 14.91
N ASP A 281 14.15 -2.91 15.28
CA ASP A 281 15.53 -3.33 15.07
C ASP A 281 15.69 -3.73 13.60
N PHE A 282 16.88 -3.55 13.04
CA PHE A 282 17.17 -3.98 11.68
C PHE A 282 17.05 -5.50 11.57
N ARG A 283 16.23 -5.93 10.61
CA ARG A 283 16.05 -7.33 10.22
C ARG A 283 15.84 -7.38 8.71
N ASP A 284 16.46 -8.35 8.06
CA ASP A 284 16.24 -8.59 6.65
C ASP A 284 14.76 -8.95 6.40
N ASN A 285 14.22 -8.49 5.27
CA ASN A 285 12.83 -8.74 4.87
C ASN A 285 11.77 -8.25 5.86
N THR A 286 12.07 -7.20 6.65
CA THR A 286 11.03 -6.45 7.38
C THR A 286 10.16 -5.70 6.38
N GLN A 287 8.85 -5.77 6.58
CA GLN A 287 7.87 -4.98 5.83
C GLN A 287 7.25 -3.95 6.75
N TYR A 288 7.11 -2.71 6.26
CA TYR A 288 6.28 -1.70 6.89
C TYR A 288 4.97 -1.50 6.12
N LEU A 289 3.92 -1.21 6.86
CA LEU A 289 2.58 -0.88 6.38
C LEU A 289 2.09 0.35 7.15
N THR A 290 1.03 0.99 6.66
CA THR A 290 0.44 2.16 7.33
C THR A 290 -1.08 2.09 7.35
N GLY A 291 -1.67 2.61 8.41
CA GLY A 291 -3.11 2.65 8.63
C GLY A 291 -3.40 3.15 10.04
N ASP A 292 -4.58 3.70 10.29
CA ASP A 292 -5.00 4.12 11.63
C ASP A 292 -5.37 2.87 12.45
N VAL A 293 -4.51 2.45 13.38
CA VAL A 293 -4.74 1.22 14.17
C VAL A 293 -5.50 1.48 15.46
N ASN A 294 -5.71 2.75 15.84
CA ASN A 294 -6.27 3.11 17.15
C ASN A 294 -7.53 4.01 17.08
N ARG A 295 -7.93 4.41 15.87
CA ARG A 295 -9.07 5.25 15.50
C ARG A 295 -8.98 6.70 15.97
N ASP A 296 -7.77 7.24 16.12
CA ASP A 296 -7.56 8.64 16.47
C ASP A 296 -7.58 9.57 15.24
N GLY A 297 -7.58 8.99 14.04
CA GLY A 297 -7.59 9.66 12.76
C GLY A 297 -6.21 10.05 12.24
N TYR A 298 -5.13 9.56 12.84
CA TYR A 298 -3.78 9.66 12.30
C TYR A 298 -3.36 8.30 11.73
N SER A 299 -2.66 8.31 10.59
CA SER A 299 -2.00 7.10 10.13
C SER A 299 -0.88 6.69 11.09
N ASP A 300 -0.91 5.42 11.49
CA ASP A 300 0.13 4.76 12.28
C ASP A 300 1.07 3.95 11.38
N LEU A 301 2.15 3.43 11.97
CA LEU A 301 3.11 2.58 11.28
C LEU A 301 3.08 1.16 11.85
N ILE A 302 3.00 0.15 10.98
CA ILE A 302 2.96 -1.26 11.35
C ILE A 302 4.21 -1.94 10.78
N GLU A 303 5.10 -2.43 11.66
CA GLU A 303 6.24 -3.28 11.31
C GLU A 303 5.79 -4.73 11.32
N VAL A 304 6.17 -5.52 10.31
CA VAL A 304 6.02 -6.99 10.27
C VAL A 304 7.38 -7.62 9.97
N TRP A 305 7.83 -8.57 10.79
CA TRP A 305 9.14 -9.20 10.64
C TRP A 305 9.14 -10.67 11.03
N GLN A 306 10.14 -11.40 10.54
CA GLN A 306 10.37 -12.80 10.91
C GLN A 306 10.98 -12.92 12.32
N ASN A 307 10.36 -13.73 13.17
CA ASN A 307 10.80 -14.01 14.53
C ASN A 307 10.79 -15.52 14.80
N GLY A 308 11.93 -16.19 14.64
CA GLY A 308 12.09 -17.58 15.09
C GLY A 308 11.11 -18.58 14.44
N GLY A 309 10.86 -18.45 13.14
CA GLY A 309 9.98 -19.36 12.38
C GLY A 309 8.50 -18.94 12.33
N VAL A 310 8.16 -17.80 12.93
CA VAL A 310 6.87 -17.12 12.77
C VAL A 310 7.09 -15.70 12.26
N TYR A 311 6.01 -15.01 11.90
CA TYR A 311 5.99 -13.57 11.75
C TYR A 311 5.41 -12.92 13.01
N SER A 312 5.99 -11.79 13.42
CA SER A 312 5.50 -10.92 14.48
C SER A 312 5.21 -9.54 13.89
N SER A 313 4.38 -8.73 14.57
CA SER A 313 4.15 -7.34 14.19
C SER A 313 4.25 -6.37 15.36
N THR A 314 4.55 -5.10 15.08
CA THR A 314 4.57 -4.01 16.06
C THR A 314 3.85 -2.83 15.43
N SER A 315 2.82 -2.34 16.12
CA SER A 315 2.22 -1.05 15.81
C SER A 315 2.96 0.04 16.57
N PHE A 316 3.50 1.01 15.84
CA PHE A 316 4.06 2.24 16.36
C PHE A 316 3.02 3.34 16.19
N LEU A 317 2.46 3.80 17.32
CA LEU A 317 1.36 4.75 17.28
C LEU A 317 1.88 6.15 16.97
N ASN A 318 1.20 6.87 16.10
CA ASN A 318 1.46 8.27 15.85
C ASN A 318 1.09 9.09 17.09
N ASN A 319 1.95 10.02 17.49
CA ASN A 319 1.70 10.88 18.65
C ASN A 319 0.87 12.15 18.33
N GLY A 320 0.29 12.24 17.14
CA GLY A 320 -0.44 13.39 16.63
C GLY A 320 0.45 14.56 16.19
N GLN A 321 1.75 14.32 16.08
CA GLN A 321 2.75 15.28 15.58
C GLN A 321 3.58 14.70 14.44
N GLY A 322 3.14 13.59 13.84
CA GLY A 322 3.84 12.90 12.75
C GLY A 322 5.03 12.04 13.18
N SER A 323 5.24 11.82 14.48
CA SER A 323 6.26 10.87 14.96
C SER A 323 5.62 9.67 15.63
N PHE A 324 6.28 8.51 15.56
CA PHE A 324 5.73 7.24 16.03
C PHE A 324 6.37 6.80 17.37
N ILE A 325 5.61 6.17 18.28
CA ILE A 325 6.02 5.88 19.67
C ILE A 325 5.64 4.49 20.22
#